data_AF-A0A6P2SF85-F1
#
_entry.id   AF-A0A6P2SF85-F1
#
_cell.length_a   1.000
_cell.length_b   1.000
_cell.length_c   1.000
_cell.angle_alpha   90.00
_cell.angle_beta   90.00
_cell.angle_gamma   90.00
#
_symmetry.space_group_name_H-M   'P 1'
#
loop_
_entity.id
_entity.type
_entity.pdbx_description
1 polymer ?
#
loop_
_entity_poly.entity_id
_entity_poly.type
_entity_poly.pdbx_seq_one_letter_code
_entity_poly.pdbx_strand_id
1 'polypeptide(L)'
;MISLLRVLYLGYFIVAPDVAEGDLALFLRAESLLQESIDSAASGLDWNLPTERLGPIEQLLLRMDALVASVPKYRYLEAWDKLGRFAGSDECSPLPGSQLNKVPQ
;
A
#
# COMPACT_ATOMS: atom_id res chain seq x y z
N MET A 1 -7.88 -0.29 8.89
CA MET A 1 -6.91 -0.86 7.92
C MET A 1 -7.04 -0.31 6.50
N ILE A 2 -8.24 -0.01 6.00
CA ILE A 2 -8.42 0.65 4.69
C ILE A 2 -7.60 1.94 4.56
N SER A 3 -7.46 2.72 5.64
CA SER A 3 -6.61 3.91 5.64
C SER A 3 -5.12 3.62 5.38
N LEU A 4 -4.59 2.50 5.89
CA LEU A 4 -3.19 2.12 5.66
C LEU A 4 -2.96 1.65 4.23
N LEU A 5 -3.90 0.90 3.64
CA LEU A 5 -3.85 0.55 2.22
C LEU A 5 -3.90 1.80 1.34
N ARG A 6 -4.74 2.79 1.68
CA ARG A 6 -4.77 4.07 0.95
C ARG A 6 -3.44 4.82 1.04
N VAL A 7 -2.83 4.84 2.21
CA VAL A 7 -1.50 5.46 2.41
C VAL A 7 -0.45 4.73 1.56
N LEU A 8 -0.46 3.40 1.56
CA LEU A 8 0.43 2.57 0.76
C LEU A 8 0.29 2.87 -0.74
N TYR A 9 -0.93 2.80 -1.27
CA TYR A 9 -1.18 3.04 -2.70
C TYR A 9 -0.91 4.48 -3.10
N LEU A 10 -1.21 5.45 -2.24
CA LEU A 10 -0.82 6.84 -2.47
C LEU A 10 0.70 6.98 -2.60
N GLY A 11 1.44 6.33 -1.70
CA GLY A 11 2.90 6.26 -1.73
C GLY A 11 3.44 5.72 -3.04
N TYR A 12 2.91 4.57 -3.44
CA TYR A 12 3.22 3.98 -4.72
C TYR A 12 2.92 4.95 -5.87
N PHE A 13 1.73 5.54 -5.95
CA PHE A 13 1.41 6.46 -7.05
C PHE A 13 2.27 7.73 -7.09
N ILE A 14 2.79 8.18 -5.94
CA ILE A 14 3.76 9.28 -5.88
C ILE A 14 5.07 8.90 -6.58
N VAL A 15 5.57 7.68 -6.34
CA VAL A 15 6.86 7.22 -6.86
C VAL A 15 6.76 6.39 -8.13
N ALA A 16 5.57 5.97 -8.56
CA ALA A 16 5.35 4.98 -9.60
C ALA A 16 6.13 5.21 -10.92
N PRO A 17 6.31 6.46 -11.41
CA PRO A 17 7.11 6.70 -12.61
C PRO A 17 8.60 6.31 -12.47
N ASP A 18 9.12 6.33 -11.24
CA ASP A 18 10.54 6.20 -10.90
C ASP A 18 10.74 5.29 -9.68
N VAL A 19 9.86 4.29 -9.49
CA VAL A 19 9.84 3.49 -8.26
C VAL A 19 11.12 2.64 -8.16
N ALA A 20 11.89 2.83 -7.09
CA ALA A 20 13.04 1.99 -6.82
C ALA A 20 12.59 0.57 -6.45
N GLU A 21 13.35 -0.45 -6.85
CA GLU A 21 13.02 -1.85 -6.55
C GLU A 21 12.86 -2.10 -5.04
N GLY A 22 13.66 -1.44 -4.21
CA GLY A 22 13.56 -1.53 -2.75
C GLY A 22 12.26 -0.94 -2.19
N ASP A 23 11.79 0.18 -2.76
CA ASP A 23 10.50 0.77 -2.37
C ASP A 23 9.34 -0.12 -2.82
N LEU A 24 9.41 -0.68 -4.03
CA LEU A 24 8.39 -1.61 -4.53
C LEU A 24 8.32 -2.87 -3.66
N ALA A 25 9.46 -3.44 -3.29
CA ALA A 25 9.51 -4.62 -2.41
C ALA A 25 8.92 -4.31 -1.02
N LEU A 26 9.16 -3.11 -0.49
CA LEU A 26 8.55 -2.64 0.76
C LEU A 26 7.02 -2.52 0.62
N PHE A 27 6.53 -1.92 -0.46
CA PHE A 27 5.09 -1.80 -0.72
C PHE A 27 4.40 -3.15 -0.85
N LEU A 28 4.97 -4.08 -1.63
CA LEU A 28 4.43 -5.43 -1.79
C LEU A 28 4.40 -6.19 -0.46
N ARG A 29 5.45 -6.07 0.35
CA ARG A 29 5.51 -6.71 1.68
C ARG A 29 4.45 -6.13 2.62
N ALA A 30 4.31 -4.80 2.66
CA ALA A 30 3.31 -4.14 3.49
C ALA A 30 1.89 -4.48 3.04
N GLU A 31 1.64 -4.55 1.73
CA GLU A 31 0.34 -4.93 1.17
C GLU A 31 -0.08 -6.34 1.62
N SER A 32 0.79 -7.33 1.45
CA SER A 32 0.52 -8.70 1.89
C SER A 32 0.23 -8.80 3.39
N LEU A 33 1.01 -8.09 4.24
CA LEU A 33 0.79 -8.10 5.69
C LEU A 33 -0.55 -7.48 6.09
N LEU A 34 -0.93 -6.39 5.42
CA LEU A 34 -2.23 -5.76 5.63
C LEU A 34 -3.37 -6.68 5.16
N GLN A 35 -3.21 -7.32 4.00
CA GLN A 35 -4.22 -8.25 3.49
C GLN A 35 -4.40 -9.46 4.42
N GLU A 36 -3.32 -10.10 4.87
CA GLU A 36 -3.41 -11.24 5.80
C GLU A 36 -4.18 -10.87 7.08
N SER A 37 -3.99 -9.65 7.58
CA SER A 37 -4.70 -9.17 8.77
C SER A 37 -6.18 -8.86 8.45
N ILE A 38 -6.51 -8.39 7.24
CA ILE A 38 -7.89 -8.24 6.77
C ILE A 38 -8.57 -9.61 6.69
N ASP A 39 -7.91 -10.59 6.07
CA ASP A 39 -8.46 -11.94 5.88
C ASP A 39 -8.66 -12.64 7.24
N SER A 40 -7.70 -12.49 8.15
CA SER A 40 -7.82 -12.99 9.52
C SER A 40 -9.04 -12.39 10.22
N ALA A 41 -9.23 -11.08 10.13
CA ALA A 41 -10.39 -10.42 10.69
C ALA A 41 -11.71 -10.85 10.03
N ALA A 42 -11.71 -11.04 8.70
CA ALA A 42 -12.86 -11.54 7.96
C ALA A 42 -13.25 -12.97 8.38
N SER A 43 -12.29 -13.78 8.80
CA SER A 43 -12.53 -15.13 9.36
C SER A 43 -13.01 -15.15 10.82
N GLY A 44 -13.26 -13.98 11.43
CA GLY A 44 -13.79 -13.86 12.79
C GLY A 44 -12.72 -13.83 13.88
N LEU A 45 -11.43 -13.76 13.52
CA LEU A 45 -10.36 -13.47 14.45
C LEU A 45 -10.29 -11.96 14.75
N ASP A 46 -9.64 -11.59 15.85
CA ASP A 46 -9.46 -10.18 16.18
C ASP A 46 -8.57 -9.47 15.16
N TRP A 47 -8.86 -8.18 14.94
CA TRP A 47 -8.03 -7.29 14.14
C TRP A 47 -6.70 -7.05 14.84
N ASN A 48 -5.73 -7.94 14.61
CA ASN A 48 -4.41 -7.82 15.20
C ASN A 48 -3.32 -7.80 14.12
N LEU A 49 -2.35 -6.92 14.32
CA LEU A 49 -1.10 -6.93 13.58
C LEU A 49 0.01 -7.33 14.57
N PRO A 50 0.47 -8.59 14.56
CA PRO A 50 1.53 -9.07 15.43
C PRO A 50 2.74 -8.12 15.44
N THR A 51 3.39 -7.97 16.59
CA THR A 51 4.50 -7.03 16.78
C THR A 51 5.64 -7.28 15.78
N GLU A 52 5.86 -8.54 15.40
CA GLU A 52 6.86 -8.96 14.41
C GLU A 52 6.54 -8.45 12.99
N ARG A 53 5.29 -8.05 12.74
CA ARG A 53 4.78 -7.53 11.46
C ARG A 53 4.70 -6.00 11.44
N LEU A 54 4.99 -5.31 12.54
CA LEU A 54 4.97 -3.84 12.60
C LEU A 54 6.14 -3.20 11.83
N GLY A 55 7.32 -3.82 11.83
CA GLY A 55 8.53 -3.24 11.23
C GLY A 55 8.37 -2.78 9.76
N PRO A 56 7.81 -3.61 8.86
CA PRO A 56 7.52 -3.18 7.49
C PRO A 56 6.48 -2.05 7.38
N ILE A 57 5.50 -1.99 8.29
CA ILE A 57 4.50 -0.91 8.31
C ILE A 57 5.14 0.39 8.81
N GLU A 58 5.99 0.34 9.81
CA GLU A 58 6.76 1.50 10.28
C GLU A 58 7.66 2.05 9.18
N GLN A 59 8.38 1.17 8.47
CA GLN A 59 9.21 1.56 7.33
C GLN A 59 8.39 2.19 6.20
N LEU A 60 7.20 1.65 5.92
CA LEU A 60 6.26 2.25 4.98
C LEU A 60 5.87 3.67 5.43
N LEU A 61 5.47 3.86 6.68
CA LEU A 61 5.03 5.17 7.18
C LEU A 61 6.18 6.20 7.17
N LEU A 62 7.39 5.79 7.58
CA LEU A 62 8.58 6.65 7.49
C LEU A 62 8.89 7.03 6.05
N ARG A 63 8.75 6.10 5.10
CA ARG A 63 8.91 6.38 3.68
C ARG A 63 7.87 7.37 3.19
N MET A 64 6.62 7.23 3.62
CA MET A 64 5.53 8.14 3.28
C MET A 64 5.76 9.55 3.80
N ASP A 65 6.20 9.70 5.04
CA ASP A 65 6.54 11.01 5.60
C ASP A 65 7.64 11.70 4.78
N ALA A 66 8.68 10.95 4.40
CA ALA A 66 9.75 11.47 3.56
C ALA A 66 9.26 11.87 2.15
N LEU A 67 8.34 11.09 1.57
CA LEU A 67 7.76 11.40 0.26
C LEU A 67 6.91 12.68 0.32
N VAL A 68 6.00 12.79 1.29
CA VAL A 68 5.12 13.96 1.43
C VAL A 68 5.93 15.22 1.74
N ALA A 69 7.03 15.11 2.50
CA ALA A 69 7.90 16.24 2.80
C ALA A 69 8.71 16.75 1.60
N SER A 70 8.97 15.90 0.59
CA SER A 70 9.90 16.21 -0.52
C SER A 70 9.20 16.37 -1.88
N VAL A 71 8.03 15.76 -2.07
CA VAL A 71 7.39 15.71 -3.38
C VAL A 71 6.79 17.08 -3.77
N PRO A 72 6.93 17.52 -5.04
CA PRO A 72 6.17 18.65 -5.54
C PRO A 72 4.65 18.44 -5.42
N LYS A 73 3.92 19.49 -5.03
CA LYS A 73 2.45 19.44 -4.85
C LYS A 73 1.71 18.84 -6.04
N TYR A 74 2.12 19.14 -7.27
CA TYR A 74 1.44 18.64 -8.47
C TYR A 74 1.50 17.10 -8.59
N ARG A 75 2.62 16.48 -8.22
CA ARG A 75 2.78 15.02 -8.20
C ARG A 75 1.90 14.39 -7.12
N TYR A 76 1.80 15.02 -5.95
CA TYR A 76 0.91 14.56 -4.90
C TYR A 76 -0.56 14.58 -5.36
N LEU A 77 -1.00 15.67 -6.01
CA LEU A 77 -2.36 15.77 -6.54
C LEU A 77 -2.63 14.74 -7.64
N GLU A 78 -1.68 14.51 -8.53
CA GLU A 78 -1.77 13.47 -9.57
C GLU A 78 -1.90 12.08 -8.95
N ALA A 79 -1.10 11.77 -7.92
CA ALA A 79 -1.16 10.51 -7.20
C ALA A 79 -2.49 10.32 -6.46
N TRP A 80 -3.02 11.39 -5.88
CA TRP A 80 -4.34 11.38 -5.22
C TRP A 80 -5.47 11.10 -6.21
N ASP A 81 -5.42 11.70 -7.39
CA ASP A 81 -6.37 11.48 -8.47
C ASP A 81 -6.30 10.03 -9.00
N LYS A 82 -5.09 9.47 -9.16
CA LYS A 82 -4.90 8.03 -9.47
C LYS A 82 -5.49 7.13 -8.40
N LEU A 83 -5.27 7.44 -7.12
CA LEU A 83 -5.87 6.70 -6.00
C LEU A 83 -7.41 6.75 -6.06
N GLY A 84 -7.99 7.90 -6.38
CA GLY A 84 -9.43 8.05 -6.53
C GLY A 84 -10.00 7.18 -7.66
N ARG A 85 -9.34 7.14 -8.82
CA ARG A 85 -9.73 6.26 -9.93
C ARG A 85 -9.61 4.78 -9.56
N PHE A 86 -8.51 4.39 -8.93
CA PHE A 86 -8.30 3.02 -8.46
C PHE A 86 -9.37 2.59 -7.45
N ALA A 87 -9.74 3.47 -6.51
CA ALA A 87 -10.78 3.15 -5.53
C ALA A 87 -12.17 2.90 -6.15
N GLY A 88 -12.39 3.32 -7.40
CA GLY A 88 -13.61 3.06 -8.17
C GLY A 88 -13.45 2.00 -9.25
N SER A 89 -12.29 1.35 -9.37
CA SER A 89 -12.07 0.25 -10.32
C SER A 89 -12.31 -1.11 -9.66
N ASP A 90 -12.42 -2.15 -10.50
CA ASP A 90 -12.51 -3.55 -10.06
C ASP A 90 -11.12 -4.19 -9.83
N GLU A 91 -10.04 -3.39 -9.86
CA GLU A 91 -8.68 -3.89 -9.68
C GLU A 91 -8.40 -4.20 -8.20
N CYS A 92 -7.78 -5.35 -7.92
CA CYS A 92 -7.45 -5.75 -6.55
C CYS A 92 -6.21 -5.02 -5.99
N SER A 93 -5.21 -4.73 -6.83
CA SER A 93 -4.01 -4.00 -6.44
C SER A 93 -3.41 -3.21 -7.61
N PRO A 94 -2.94 -1.96 -7.37
CA PRO A 94 -2.23 -1.17 -8.36
C PRO A 94 -0.73 -1.53 -8.44
N LEU A 95 -0.22 -2.38 -7.54
CA LEU A 95 1.19 -2.72 -7.47
C LEU A 95 1.56 -3.80 -8.52
N PRO A 96 2.60 -3.57 -9.32
CA PRO A 96 3.12 -4.61 -10.20
C PRO A 96 3.71 -5.74 -9.36
N GLY A 97 3.31 -6.98 -9.66
CA GLY A 97 3.75 -8.16 -8.91
C GLY A 97 2.98 -8.43 -7.61
N SER A 98 1.89 -7.71 -7.36
CA SER A 98 0.99 -8.01 -6.24
C SER A 98 0.48 -9.44 -6.30
N GLN A 99 0.46 -10.11 -5.15
CA GLN A 99 -0.16 -11.43 -5.03
C GLN A 99 -1.70 -11.33 -5.01
N LEU A 100 -2.27 -10.15 -4.74
CA LEU A 100 -3.72 -9.94 -4.70
C LEU A 100 -4.36 -10.01 -6.09
N ASN A 101 -3.58 -9.72 -7.13
CA ASN A 101 -4.01 -9.85 -8.53
C ASN A 101 -3.98 -11.31 -9.02
N LYS A 102 -3.44 -12.24 -8.22
CA LYS A 102 -3.53 -13.68 -8.50
C LYS A 102 -4.79 -14.20 -7.82
N VAL A 103 -5.89 -14.26 -8.58
CA VAL A 103 -7.15 -14.89 -8.13
C VAL A 103 -6.83 -16.31 -7.60
N PRO A 104 -7.26 -16.68 -6.38
CA PRO A 104 -7.17 -18.06 -5.93
C PRO A 104 -8.10 -18.91 -6.80
N GLN A 105 -7.57 -19.98 -7.41
CA GLN A 105 -8.39 -21.03 -8.03
C GLN A 105 -9.06 -21.89 -6.95
#